data_AF-A0A314Y477-F1
#
_entry.id   AF-A0A314Y477-F1
#
_cell.length_a   1.000
_cell.length_b   1.000
_cell.length_c   1.000
_cell.angle_alpha   90.00
_cell.angle_beta   90.00
_cell.angle_gamma   90.00
#
_symmetry.space_group_name_H-M   'P 1'
#
loop_
_entity.id
_entity.type
_entity.pdbx_description
1 polymer ?
#
loop_
_entity_poly.entity_id
_entity_poly.type
_entity_poly.pdbx_seq_one_letter_code
_entity_poly.pdbx_strand_id
1 'polypeptide(L)' 'MLFTFLIGQVFLTMLCHLKFGLFFFFAGFVIIMTIFVAFFLPETKNVPIEEMNRVWKAHWFWGKYIPDEAVTHGRQDRAV' A
#
# COMPACT_ATOMS: atom_id res chain seq x y z
N MET A 1 13.86 7.91 15.94
CA MET A 1 15.25 7.40 15.77
C MET A 1 15.47 5.99 16.33
N LEU A 2 14.73 5.53 17.35
CA LEU A 2 14.93 4.18 17.92
C LEU A 2 14.55 3.07 16.92
N PHE A 3 13.45 3.21 16.19
CA PHE A 3 13.05 2.27 15.13
C PHE A 3 14.10 2.13 14.01
N THR A 4 14.66 3.24 13.54
CA THR A 4 15.69 3.22 12.49
C THR A 4 16.99 2.58 13.00
N PHE A 5 17.37 2.83 14.25
CA PHE A 5 18.50 2.17 14.90
C PHE A 5 18.29 0.66 15.02
N LEU A 6 17.09 0.23 15.42
CA LEU A 6 16.76 -1.19 15.57
C LEU A 6 16.83 -1.92 14.22
N ILE A 7 16.26 -1.33 13.17
CA ILE A 7 16.33 -1.87 11.81
C ILE A 7 17.80 -1.98 11.35
N GLY A 8 18.61 -0.95 11.60
CA GLY A 8 20.04 -0.96 11.25
C GLY A 8 20.82 -2.07 11.93
N GLN A 9 20.67 -2.23 13.25
CA GLN A 9 21.34 -3.31 14.01
C GLN A 9 20.90 -4.70 13.51
N VAL A 10 19.59 -4.90 13.36
CA VAL A 10 19.01 -6.19 13.00
C VAL A 10 19.37 -6.60 11.56
N PHE A 11 19.34 -5.68 10.59
CA PHE A 11 19.76 -5.95 9.21
C PHE A 11 21.26 -6.30 9.12
N LEU A 12 22.12 -5.57 9.82
CA LEU A 12 23.56 -5.82 9.79
C LEU A 12 23.89 -7.20 10.38
N THR A 13 23.28 -7.57 11.51
CA THR A 13 23.46 -8.89 12.11
C THR A 13 22.93 -10.01 11.22
N MET A 14 21.79 -9.80 10.53
CA MET A 14 21.26 -10.75 9.56
C MET A 14 22.21 -10.94 8.36
N LEU A 15 22.85 -9.89 7.85
CA LEU A 15 23.84 -10.02 6.77
C LEU A 15 25.07 -10.83 7.19
N CYS A 16 25.55 -10.67 8.43
CA CYS A 16 26.74 -11.38 8.92
C CYS A 16 26.49 -12.87 9.22
N HIS A 17 25.32 -13.21 9.77
CA HIS A 17 25.04 -14.57 10.24
C HIS A 17 24.16 -15.38 9.30
N LEU A 18 23.23 -14.74 8.57
CA LEU A 18 22.15 -15.41 7.86
C LEU A 18 22.46 -15.58 6.36
N LYS A 19 23.65 -16.08 6.00
CA LYS A 19 24.17 -16.24 4.62
C LYS A 19 23.10 -16.52 3.55
N PHE A 20 22.72 -17.78 3.36
CA PHE A 20 21.69 -18.17 2.38
C PHE A 20 20.27 -17.97 2.93
N GLY A 21 20.10 -17.94 4.26
CA GLY A 21 18.81 -17.74 4.92
C GLY A 21 18.21 -16.36 4.65
N LEU A 22 19.04 -15.36 4.35
CA LEU A 22 18.61 -14.02 3.95
C LEU A 22 17.70 -14.04 2.72
N PHE A 23 18.00 -14.90 1.73
CA PHE A 23 17.16 -15.02 0.53
C PHE A 23 15.75 -15.51 0.87
N PHE A 24 15.63 -16.49 1.77
CA PHE A 24 14.34 -16.98 2.23
C PHE A 24 13.58 -15.93 3.06
N PHE A 25 14.31 -15.16 3.88
CA PHE A 25 13.72 -14.06 4.64
C PHE A 25 13.11 -12.99 3.72
N PHE A 26 13.87 -12.53 2.72
CA PHE A 26 13.35 -11.58 1.74
C PHE A 26 12.25 -12.17 0.87
N ALA A 27 12.36 -13.44 0.46
CA ALA A 27 11.31 -14.11 -0.30
C ALA A 27 9.99 -14.16 0.50
N GLY A 28 10.05 -14.51 1.79
CA GLY A 28 8.90 -14.47 2.68
C GLY A 28 8.31 -13.06 2.80
N PHE A 29 9.17 -12.06 2.99
CA PHE A 29 8.74 -10.66 3.07
C PHE A 29 8.09 -10.17 1.76
N VAL A 30 8.64 -10.55 0.61
CA VAL A 30 8.09 -10.24 -0.72
C VAL A 30 6.73 -10.92 -0.91
N ILE A 31 6.57 -12.17 -0.48
CA ILE A 31 5.27 -12.86 -0.52
C ILE A 31 4.24 -12.12 0.32
N ILE A 32 4.58 -11.72 1.54
CA ILE A 32 3.69 -10.94 2.42
C ILE A 32 3.30 -9.61 1.76
N MET A 33 4.28 -8.86 1.23
CA MET A 33 4.04 -7.61 0.51
C MET A 33 3.15 -7.83 -0.73
N THR A 34 3.36 -8.92 -1.46
CA THR A 34 2.59 -9.26 -2.67
C THR A 34 1.14 -9.58 -2.33
N ILE A 35 0.91 -10.39 -1.28
CA ILE A 35 -0.43 -10.68 -0.77
C ILE A 35 -1.11 -9.38 -0.35
N PHE A 36 -0.42 -8.53 0.40
CA PHE A 36 -0.98 -7.24 0.83
C PHE A 36 -1.39 -6.37 -0.36
N VAL A 37 -0.51 -6.21 -1.35
CA VAL A 37 -0.82 -5.43 -2.56
C VAL A 37 -2.00 -6.04 -3.32
N ALA A 38 -2.03 -7.37 -3.49
CA ALA A 38 -3.11 -8.05 -4.22
C ALA A 38 -4.50 -7.87 -3.58
N PHE A 39 -4.58 -7.80 -2.25
CA PHE A 39 -5.86 -7.66 -1.53
C PHE A 39 -6.26 -6.24 -1.20
N PHE A 40 -5.29 -5.33 -1.00
CA PHE A 40 -5.55 -3.99 -0.49
C PHE A 40 -5.30 -2.88 -1.51
N LEU A 41 -4.53 -3.11 -2.58
CA LEU A 41 -4.26 -2.06 -3.57
C LEU A 41 -5.23 -2.19 -4.75
N PRO A 42 -6.18 -1.25 -4.94
CA PRO A 42 -7.02 -1.24 -6.13
C PRO A 42 -6.23 -0.81 -7.37
N GLU A 43 -6.68 -1.21 -8.55
CA GLU A 43 -6.06 -0.82 -9.83
C GLU A 43 -6.16 0.70 -10.04
N THR A 44 -5.01 1.39 -10.15
CA THR A 44 -4.94 2.84 -10.34
C THR A 44 -4.60 3.24 -11.77
N LYS A 45 -4.40 2.28 -12.68
CA LYS A 45 -4.01 2.56 -14.07
C LYS A 45 -5.11 3.27 -14.84
N ASN A 46 -4.73 4.31 -15.58
CA ASN A 46 -5.62 5.13 -16.43
C ASN A 46 -6.76 5.84 -15.67
N VAL A 47 -6.62 6.04 -14.35
CA VAL A 47 -7.59 6.77 -13.54
C VAL A 47 -7.09 8.21 -13.35
N PRO A 48 -7.87 9.23 -13.76
CA PRO A 48 -7.55 10.62 -13.45
C PRO A 48 -7.44 10.83 -11.94
N ILE A 49 -6.51 11.68 -11.49
CA ILE A 49 -6.27 11.93 -10.06
C ILE A 49 -7.55 12.40 -9.33
N GLU A 50 -8.43 13.09 -10.03
CA GLU A 50 -9.71 13.60 -9.50
C GLU A 50 -10.75 12.50 -9.26
N GLU A 51 -10.67 11.38 -9.99
CA GLU A 51 -11.61 10.27 -9.88
C GLU A 51 -11.09 9.14 -8.98
N MET A 52 -9.92 9.31 -8.37
CA MET A 52 -9.26 8.27 -7.55
C MET A 52 -10.18 7.81 -6.40
N ASN A 53 -10.89 8.74 -5.76
CA ASN A 53 -11.83 8.43 -4.67
C ASN A 53 -12.92 7.43 -5.08
N ARG A 54 -13.32 7.40 -6.36
CA ARG A 54 -14.32 6.43 -6.88
C ARG A 54 -13.77 5.01 -6.86
N VAL A 55 -12.50 4.83 -7.24
CA VAL A 55 -11.84 3.53 -7.30
C VAL A 55 -11.66 2.95 -5.89
N TRP A 56 -11.22 3.78 -4.96
CA TRP A 56 -11.08 3.36 -3.57
C TRP A 56 -12.44 3.09 -2.91
N LYS A 57 -13.50 3.84 -3.25
CA LYS A 57 -14.86 3.58 -2.76
C LYS A 57 -15.43 2.25 -3.27
N ALA A 58 -15.10 1.86 -4.50
CA ALA A 58 -15.51 0.57 -5.05
C ALA A 58 -14.75 -0.62 -4.43
N HIS A 59 -13.63 -0.38 -3.75
CA HIS A 59 -12.86 -1.44 -3.12
C HIS A 59 -13.59 -2.01 -1.90
N TRP A 60 -13.71 -3.34 -1.83
CA TRP A 60 -14.49 -4.05 -0.80
C TRP A 60 -14.07 -3.71 0.65
N PHE A 61 -12.77 -3.46 0.88
CA PHE A 61 -12.24 -3.10 2.20
C PHE A 61 -12.26 -1.59 2.45
N TRP A 62 -11.86 -0.78 1.46
CA TRP A 62 -11.63 0.66 1.64
C TRP A 62 -12.91 1.49 1.48
N GLY A 63 -13.91 0.97 0.76
CA GLY A 63 -15.16 1.68 0.51
C GLY A 63 -15.96 2.03 1.76
N LYS A 64 -15.71 1.34 2.88
CA LYS A 64 -16.33 1.63 4.18
C LYS A 64 -15.76 2.87 4.87
N TYR A 65 -14.56 3.30 4.48
CA TYR A 65 -13.84 4.41 5.10
C TYR A 65 -13.92 5.71 4.29
N ILE A 66 -14.48 5.66 3.06
CA ILE A 66 -14.53 6.81 2.16
C ILE A 66 -15.91 7.45 2.22
N PRO A 67 -16.01 8.73 2.62
CA PRO A 67 -17.28 9.43 2.68
C PRO A 67 -17.84 9.70 1.28
N ASP A 68 -19.17 9.71 1.18
CA ASP A 68 -19.88 9.86 -0.09
C ASP A 68 -19.62 11.23 -0.74
N GLU A 69 -19.47 12.29 0.07
CA GLU A 69 -19.14 13.64 -0.41
C GLU A 69 -17.82 13.71 -1.21
N ALA A 70 -16.82 12.91 -0.84
CA ALA A 70 -15.49 12.91 -1.46
C ALA A 70 -15.49 12.35 -2.90
N VAL A 71 -16.56 11.66 -3.30
CA VAL A 71 -16.75 11.14 -4.67
C VAL A 71 -17.51 12.13 -5.55
N THR A 72 -18.33 13.00 -4.95
CA THR A 72 -19.20 13.96 -5.65
C THR A 72 -18.53 15.27 -6.06
N HIS A 73 -17.39 15.65 -5.47
CA HIS A 73 -16.77 16.95 -5.74
C HIS A 73 -16.39 17.18 -7.22
N GLY A 74 -16.07 16.14 -8.00
CA GLY A 74 -15.84 16.28 -9.45
C GLY A 74 -17.09 16.59 -10.29
N ARG A 75 -18.30 16.54 -9.71
CA ARG A 75 -19.56 16.91 -10.39
C ARG A 75 -19.93 18.36 -10.16
N GLN A 76 -19.50 18.97 -9.07
CA GLN A 76 -19.90 20.34 -8.71
C GLN A 76 -19.23 21.39 -9.58
N ASP A 77 -18.00 21.15 -10.04
CA ASP A 77 -17.27 22.04 -10.96
C ASP A 77 -17.83 22.05 -12.41
N ARG A 78 -18.69 21.07 -12.76
CA ARG A 78 -19.39 21.03 -14.07
C ARG A 78 -20.77 21.70 -14.06
N ALA A 79 -21.21 22.20 -12.91
CA ALA A 79 -22.52 22.84 -12.75
C ALA A 79 -22.43 24.36 -12.54
N VAL A 80 -21.26 24.96 -12.75
CA VAL A 80 -21.01 26.42 -12.69
C VAL A 80 -20.53 26.92 -14.04
#